data_AF-A0ABD5JH44-F1
#
_entry.id   AF-A0ABD5JH44-F1
#
_cell.length_a   1.000
_cell.length_b   1.000
_cell.length_c   1.000
_cell.angle_alpha   90.00
_cell.angle_beta   90.00
_cell.angle_gamma   90.00
#
_symmetry.space_group_name_H-M   'P 1'
#
loop_
_entity.id
_entity.type
_entity.pdbx_description
1 polymer ?
#
loop_
_entity_poly.entity_id
_entity_poly.type
_entity_poly.pdbx_seq_one_letter_code
_entity_poly.pdbx_strand_id
1 'polypeptide(L)'
;MAGAPEPRAEVAQSWMRSLRTVDPAQDSAPTANDADVRAQWSTSPLRGPVLQLADELRTIADDAGYVAAVTDESGTILWSCGGRVMRRRAERVNFAPGARWDEPHMGTNALSLALRSGRPSTVFSAEHLVAALHGWVCYCAPIHDPRGRRLGVLDLSTVWNRAHPLAMSTVRTLATTIETRLAGSMPTAAAGIELNCLGTAEVSRDGQPARIRPRQLEILTLLALDPKGFTPDRLRDALYGDRPVSAATLKAEVSHLRSGIGGGITNRRYTLSSPIACDATDLQTALDAGDTATAVRLYRGPLLPESCAPGIVQWRHHLEVSVRTAVLASDCADHALRYGEHALHDATVHQHALRLLAPDDARRGVAAARLHSALLD
;
A
#
# COMPACT_ATOMS: atom_id res chain seq x y z
N MET A 1 7.83 -49.34 -1.92
CA MET A 1 8.07 -47.98 -2.47
C MET A 1 7.56 -47.00 -1.45
N ALA A 2 8.44 -46.24 -0.78
CA ALA A 2 7.98 -45.12 0.03
C ALA A 2 7.39 -44.09 -0.94
N GLY A 3 6.12 -43.71 -0.74
CA GLY A 3 5.47 -42.69 -1.57
C GLY A 3 6.27 -41.40 -1.54
N ALA A 4 6.30 -40.68 -2.66
CA ALA A 4 6.90 -39.36 -2.70
C ALA A 4 6.30 -38.51 -1.56
N PRO A 5 7.13 -37.77 -0.79
CA PRO A 5 6.62 -36.95 0.30
C PRO A 5 5.57 -35.98 -0.23
N GLU A 6 4.42 -35.93 0.42
CA GLU A 6 3.36 -34.99 0.03
C GLU A 6 3.85 -33.55 0.19
N PRO A 7 3.53 -32.66 -0.77
CA PRO A 7 3.90 -31.26 -0.67
C PRO A 7 3.24 -30.62 0.56
N ARG A 8 3.94 -29.66 1.18
CA ARG A 8 3.38 -28.87 2.28
C ARG A 8 2.02 -28.27 1.87
N ALA A 9 1.07 -28.22 2.80
CA ALA A 9 -0.29 -27.79 2.51
C ALA A 9 -0.37 -26.41 1.81
N GLU A 10 0.47 -25.45 2.21
CA GLU A 10 0.53 -24.12 1.59
C GLU A 10 1.03 -24.14 0.14
N VAL A 11 1.95 -25.04 -0.19
CA VAL A 11 2.49 -25.26 -1.54
C VAL A 11 1.43 -25.93 -2.40
N ALA A 12 0.80 -27.00 -1.90
CA ALA A 12 -0.27 -27.70 -2.61
C ALA A 12 -1.45 -26.78 -2.95
N GLN A 13 -1.89 -25.95 -1.98
CA GLN A 13 -2.94 -24.95 -2.21
C GLN A 13 -2.52 -23.90 -3.24
N SER A 14 -1.24 -23.53 -3.27
CA SER A 14 -0.70 -22.60 -4.26
C SER A 14 -0.63 -23.21 -5.65
N TRP A 15 -0.26 -24.47 -5.77
CA TRP A 15 -0.32 -25.20 -7.05
C TRP A 15 -1.74 -25.25 -7.59
N MET A 16 -2.72 -25.60 -6.76
CA MET A 16 -4.12 -25.68 -7.18
C MET A 16 -4.69 -24.36 -7.74
N ARG A 17 -4.24 -23.21 -7.22
CA ARG A 17 -4.63 -21.90 -7.74
C ARG A 17 -3.85 -21.55 -9.01
N SER A 18 -2.54 -21.72 -8.97
CA SER A 18 -1.62 -21.27 -10.02
C SER A 18 -1.75 -22.07 -11.31
N LEU A 19 -2.05 -23.37 -11.23
CA LEU A 19 -2.25 -24.25 -12.40
C LEU A 19 -3.40 -23.82 -13.32
N ARG A 20 -4.26 -22.90 -12.86
CA ARG A 20 -5.36 -22.34 -13.67
C ARG A 20 -4.89 -21.26 -14.62
N THR A 21 -3.75 -20.63 -14.36
CA THR A 21 -3.30 -19.41 -15.07
C THR A 21 -1.83 -19.41 -15.45
N VAL A 22 -1.02 -20.32 -14.90
CA VAL A 22 0.44 -20.39 -15.13
C VAL A 22 0.80 -21.73 -15.75
N ASP A 23 1.53 -21.68 -16.85
CA ASP A 23 2.14 -22.86 -17.48
C ASP A 23 3.39 -23.30 -16.66
N PRO A 24 3.42 -24.51 -16.07
CA PRO A 24 4.60 -25.03 -15.38
C PRO A 24 5.85 -25.15 -16.28
N ALA A 25 5.67 -25.17 -17.61
CA ALA A 25 6.75 -25.22 -18.58
C ALA A 25 7.28 -23.84 -18.98
N GLN A 26 6.75 -22.74 -18.44
CA GLN A 26 7.31 -21.41 -18.69
C GLN A 26 8.77 -21.31 -18.22
N ASP A 27 9.60 -20.57 -18.96
CA ASP A 27 11.04 -20.51 -18.70
C ASP A 27 11.47 -19.30 -17.86
N SER A 28 10.71 -18.20 -17.91
CA SER A 28 11.08 -16.93 -17.27
C SER A 28 9.87 -16.08 -16.89
N ALA A 29 10.04 -15.21 -15.90
CA ALA A 29 9.02 -14.25 -15.52
C ALA A 29 8.73 -13.21 -16.61
N PRO A 30 7.46 -12.79 -16.80
CA PRO A 30 7.13 -11.69 -17.69
C PRO A 30 7.63 -10.36 -17.10
N THR A 31 7.99 -9.41 -17.97
CA THR A 31 8.35 -8.05 -17.57
C THR A 31 7.07 -7.22 -17.42
N ALA A 32 7.00 -6.40 -16.36
CA ALA A 32 6.02 -5.33 -16.26
C ALA A 32 6.23 -4.33 -17.41
N ASN A 33 5.20 -3.56 -17.78
CA ASN A 33 5.30 -2.56 -18.84
C ASN A 33 6.49 -1.59 -18.54
N ASP A 34 7.44 -1.47 -19.47
CA ASP A 34 8.81 -0.93 -19.27
C ASP A 34 8.89 0.52 -18.76
N ALA A 35 7.77 1.25 -18.70
CA ALA A 35 7.79 2.70 -18.57
C ALA A 35 8.29 3.22 -17.20
N ASP A 36 8.30 2.45 -16.10
CA ASP A 36 8.54 3.12 -14.80
C ASP A 36 9.18 2.32 -13.65
N VAL A 37 9.83 1.17 -13.85
CA VAL A 37 10.50 0.45 -12.72
C VAL A 37 11.57 1.31 -12.05
N ARG A 38 12.32 2.09 -12.84
CA ARG A 38 13.32 3.03 -12.30
C ARG A 38 12.66 4.16 -11.51
N ALA A 39 11.54 4.71 -11.97
CA ALA A 39 10.82 5.75 -11.24
C ALA A 39 10.19 5.19 -9.97
N GLN A 40 9.51 4.05 -10.07
CA GLN A 40 8.97 3.29 -8.95
C GLN A 40 10.03 3.02 -7.89
N TRP A 41 11.23 2.57 -8.29
CA TRP A 41 12.33 2.41 -7.36
C TRP A 41 12.79 3.75 -6.78
N SER A 42 12.91 4.79 -7.60
CA SER A 42 13.36 6.12 -7.15
C SER A 42 12.45 6.75 -6.09
N THR A 43 11.14 6.52 -6.18
CA THR A 43 10.12 7.02 -5.25
C THR A 43 9.74 6.01 -4.18
N SER A 44 10.30 4.79 -4.21
CA SER A 44 9.96 3.74 -3.26
C SER A 44 10.48 4.10 -1.86
N PRO A 45 9.64 3.96 -0.80
CA PRO A 45 10.11 4.11 0.58
C PRO A 45 11.21 3.09 0.94
N LEU A 46 11.26 1.95 0.24
CA LEU A 46 12.27 0.92 0.46
C LEU A 46 13.67 1.34 -0.03
N ARG A 47 13.78 2.30 -0.95
CA ARG A 47 15.04 2.65 -1.60
C ARG A 47 16.12 3.07 -0.63
N GLY A 48 15.83 3.99 0.28
CA GLY A 48 16.81 4.48 1.27
C GLY A 48 17.34 3.35 2.16
N PRO A 49 16.47 2.67 2.92
CA PRO A 49 16.83 1.56 3.79
C PRO A 49 17.59 0.42 3.10
N VAL A 50 17.15 0.01 1.90
CA VAL A 50 17.80 -1.04 1.12
C VAL A 50 19.18 -0.60 0.62
N LEU A 51 19.32 0.63 0.12
CA LEU A 51 20.62 1.13 -0.33
C LEU A 51 21.62 1.26 0.82
N GLN A 52 21.15 1.58 2.04
CA GLN A 52 22.00 1.55 3.24
C GLN A 52 22.43 0.13 3.64
N LEU A 53 21.72 -0.92 3.21
CA LEU A 53 22.10 -2.33 3.40
C LEU A 53 22.80 -2.93 2.18
N ALA A 54 23.01 -2.16 1.10
CA ALA A 54 23.42 -2.71 -0.18
C ALA A 54 24.77 -3.44 -0.10
N ASP A 55 25.71 -2.98 0.72
CA ASP A 55 27.01 -3.62 0.86
C ASP A 55 26.94 -4.93 1.66
N GLU A 56 26.09 -5.02 2.68
CA GLU A 56 25.83 -6.26 3.41
C GLU A 56 25.13 -7.29 2.50
N LEU A 57 24.09 -6.87 1.78
CA LEU A 57 23.38 -7.71 0.80
C LEU A 57 24.32 -8.19 -0.31
N ARG A 58 25.22 -7.32 -0.78
CA ARG A 58 26.20 -7.67 -1.80
C ARG A 58 27.25 -8.65 -1.30
N THR A 59 27.75 -8.46 -0.08
CA THR A 59 28.68 -9.41 0.57
C THR A 59 28.05 -10.79 0.68
N ILE A 60 26.81 -10.90 1.17
CA ILE A 60 26.08 -12.19 1.23
C ILE A 60 25.93 -12.79 -0.17
N ALA A 61 25.58 -11.98 -1.15
CA ALA A 61 25.36 -12.45 -2.51
C ALA A 61 26.65 -12.93 -3.21
N ASP A 62 27.76 -12.22 -3.01
CA ASP A 62 29.07 -12.53 -3.60
C ASP A 62 29.75 -13.71 -2.90
N ASP A 63 29.85 -13.69 -1.57
CA ASP A 63 30.65 -14.66 -0.81
C ASP A 63 29.91 -15.98 -0.59
N ALA A 64 28.60 -15.92 -0.33
CA ALA A 64 27.79 -17.11 -0.05
C ALA A 64 27.05 -17.64 -1.30
N GLY A 65 27.21 -16.98 -2.45
CA GLY A 65 26.64 -17.41 -3.72
C GLY A 65 25.12 -17.35 -3.75
N TYR A 66 24.57 -16.19 -3.41
CA TYR A 66 23.14 -15.89 -3.46
C TYR A 66 22.83 -14.82 -4.53
N VAL A 67 21.56 -14.65 -4.82
CA VAL A 67 20.98 -13.44 -5.40
C VAL A 67 19.98 -12.88 -4.40
N ALA A 68 20.01 -11.57 -4.17
CA ALA A 68 19.03 -10.88 -3.37
C ALA A 68 18.14 -10.01 -4.27
N ALA A 69 16.86 -9.90 -3.94
CA ALA A 69 15.95 -8.99 -4.60
C ALA A 69 14.95 -8.38 -3.63
N VAL A 70 14.45 -7.20 -3.99
CA VAL A 70 13.36 -6.52 -3.29
C VAL A 70 12.26 -6.23 -4.30
N THR A 71 11.02 -6.54 -3.91
CA THR A 71 9.83 -6.30 -4.72
C THR A 71 8.97 -5.17 -4.17
N ASP A 72 8.01 -4.72 -4.98
CA ASP A 72 6.86 -3.96 -4.52
C ASP A 72 5.75 -4.87 -3.97
N GLU A 73 4.62 -4.27 -3.61
CA GLU A 73 3.44 -4.98 -3.08
C GLU A 73 2.76 -5.90 -4.10
N SER A 74 3.02 -5.67 -5.40
CA SER A 74 2.46 -6.42 -6.53
C SER A 74 3.33 -7.60 -6.95
N GLY A 75 4.53 -7.74 -6.38
CA GLY A 75 5.50 -8.79 -6.73
C GLY A 75 6.39 -8.45 -7.92
N THR A 76 6.46 -7.18 -8.30
CA THR A 76 7.42 -6.69 -9.31
C THR A 76 8.77 -6.43 -8.63
N ILE A 77 9.86 -7.00 -9.17
CA ILE A 77 11.21 -6.74 -8.65
C ILE A 77 11.58 -5.27 -8.93
N LEU A 78 11.93 -4.51 -7.88
CA LEU A 78 12.39 -3.13 -8.00
C LEU A 78 13.92 -3.03 -7.93
N TRP A 79 14.55 -3.93 -7.19
CA TRP A 79 15.98 -3.94 -6.95
C TRP A 79 16.50 -5.37 -6.83
N SER A 80 17.72 -5.61 -7.30
CA SER A 80 18.39 -6.90 -7.12
C SER A 80 19.91 -6.74 -7.06
N CYS A 81 20.59 -7.62 -6.34
CA CYS A 81 22.04 -7.77 -6.40
C CYS A 81 22.44 -9.25 -6.37
N GLY A 82 23.57 -9.57 -7.00
CA GLY A 82 24.07 -10.94 -7.07
C GLY A 82 25.49 -10.99 -7.60
N GLY A 83 26.28 -11.94 -7.11
CA GLY A 83 27.57 -12.24 -7.70
C GLY A 83 27.43 -12.73 -9.13
N ARG A 84 28.48 -12.54 -9.95
CA ARG A 84 28.43 -12.74 -11.42
C ARG A 84 27.78 -14.06 -11.85
N VAL A 85 28.07 -15.16 -11.14
CA VAL A 85 27.54 -16.49 -11.46
C VAL A 85 26.05 -16.57 -11.18
N MET A 86 25.62 -16.17 -9.98
CA MET A 86 24.21 -16.21 -9.60
C MET A 86 23.38 -15.21 -10.38
N ARG A 87 23.92 -14.02 -10.68
CA ARG A 87 23.25 -13.02 -11.52
C ARG A 87 22.96 -13.54 -12.92
N ARG A 88 23.93 -14.18 -13.59
CA ARG A 88 23.69 -14.82 -14.90
C ARG A 88 22.63 -15.93 -14.84
N ARG A 89 22.53 -16.63 -13.72
CA ARG A 89 21.50 -17.66 -13.52
C ARG A 89 20.12 -17.03 -13.31
N ALA A 90 20.06 -15.97 -12.51
CA ALA A 90 18.87 -15.16 -12.26
C ALA A 90 18.32 -14.54 -13.55
N GLU A 91 19.20 -13.98 -14.39
CA GLU A 91 18.86 -13.39 -15.70
C GLU A 91 18.15 -14.40 -16.63
N ARG A 92 18.49 -15.70 -16.58
CA ARG A 92 17.84 -16.73 -17.42
C ARG A 92 16.37 -16.95 -17.13
N VAL A 93 15.95 -16.70 -15.89
CA VAL A 93 14.54 -16.83 -15.46
C VAL A 93 13.89 -15.46 -15.30
N ASN A 94 14.54 -14.40 -15.79
CA ASN A 94 14.16 -13.01 -15.59
C ASN A 94 13.96 -12.65 -14.10
N PHE A 95 14.87 -13.08 -13.21
CA PHE A 95 14.90 -12.61 -11.83
C PHE A 95 15.72 -11.31 -11.76
N ALA A 96 15.14 -10.24 -12.29
CA ALA A 96 15.76 -8.93 -12.46
C ALA A 96 14.71 -7.80 -12.30
N PRO A 97 15.13 -6.54 -12.07
CA PRO A 97 14.21 -5.43 -11.92
C PRO A 97 13.24 -5.31 -13.10
N GLY A 98 11.95 -5.18 -12.81
CA GLY A 98 10.84 -5.14 -13.75
C GLY A 98 10.15 -6.47 -13.96
N ALA A 99 10.73 -7.59 -13.53
CA ALA A 99 10.07 -8.88 -13.65
C ALA A 99 8.96 -9.09 -12.61
N ARG A 100 7.86 -9.72 -13.02
CA ARG A 100 6.69 -10.01 -12.18
C ARG A 100 6.76 -11.44 -11.63
N TRP A 101 6.88 -11.55 -10.31
CA TRP A 101 7.07 -12.81 -9.59
C TRP A 101 5.89 -13.18 -8.67
N ASP A 102 4.77 -12.49 -8.82
CA ASP A 102 3.51 -12.82 -8.16
C ASP A 102 2.91 -14.14 -8.65
N GLU A 103 2.00 -14.69 -7.83
CA GLU A 103 1.39 -16.00 -8.06
C GLU A 103 0.72 -16.13 -9.44
N PRO A 104 -0.01 -15.12 -9.96
CA PRO A 104 -0.61 -15.19 -11.29
C PRO A 104 0.37 -15.31 -12.47
N HIS A 105 1.64 -14.93 -12.31
CA HIS A 105 2.61 -14.86 -13.41
C HIS A 105 3.71 -15.93 -13.34
N MET A 106 4.17 -16.28 -12.13
CA MET A 106 5.22 -17.28 -11.90
C MET A 106 4.77 -18.45 -11.03
N GLY A 107 3.49 -18.48 -10.66
CA GLY A 107 2.92 -19.54 -9.85
C GLY A 107 3.53 -19.58 -8.46
N THR A 108 3.63 -20.79 -7.92
CA THR A 108 4.18 -21.02 -6.59
C THR A 108 5.68 -20.79 -6.57
N ASN A 109 6.09 -19.77 -5.82
CA ASN A 109 7.46 -19.43 -5.50
C ASN A 109 7.48 -18.75 -4.11
N ALA A 110 8.65 -18.60 -3.49
CA ALA A 110 8.71 -18.09 -2.12
C ALA A 110 8.17 -16.65 -1.98
N LEU A 111 8.37 -15.84 -3.02
CA LEU A 111 7.94 -14.44 -3.07
C LEU A 111 6.41 -14.36 -3.13
N SER A 112 5.78 -15.14 -4.00
CA SER A 112 4.33 -15.21 -4.12
C SER A 112 3.66 -15.74 -2.85
N LEU A 113 4.25 -16.75 -2.19
CA LEU A 113 3.79 -17.23 -0.88
C LEU A 113 3.93 -16.17 0.22
N ALA A 114 5.04 -15.44 0.25
CA ALA A 114 5.27 -14.39 1.25
C ALA A 114 4.31 -13.21 1.06
N LEU A 115 4.08 -12.79 -0.19
CA LEU A 115 3.08 -11.78 -0.53
C LEU A 115 1.67 -12.20 -0.11
N ARG A 116 1.28 -13.45 -0.37
CA ARG A 116 -0.08 -13.90 -0.06
C ARG A 116 -0.31 -14.13 1.42
N SER A 117 0.66 -14.71 2.12
CA SER A 117 0.53 -15.08 3.54
C SER A 117 0.85 -13.93 4.50
N GLY A 118 1.59 -12.92 4.05
CA GLY A 118 2.16 -11.90 4.95
C GLY A 118 3.19 -12.48 5.92
N ARG A 119 3.76 -13.67 5.62
CA ARG A 119 4.70 -14.38 6.50
C ARG A 119 5.95 -14.82 5.73
N PRO A 120 7.11 -14.94 6.41
CA PRO A 120 8.30 -15.49 5.79
C PRO A 120 8.03 -16.88 5.21
N SER A 121 8.51 -17.11 3.99
CA SER A 121 8.21 -18.30 3.20
C SER A 121 9.48 -18.84 2.56
N THR A 122 9.67 -20.15 2.60
CA THR A 122 10.70 -20.87 1.86
C THR A 122 10.03 -21.70 0.78
N VAL A 123 10.60 -21.76 -0.42
CA VAL A 123 10.20 -22.73 -1.46
C VAL A 123 11.46 -23.41 -1.97
N PHE A 124 11.45 -24.74 -1.93
CA PHE A 124 12.61 -25.57 -2.20
C PHE A 124 12.41 -26.37 -3.48
N SER A 125 13.30 -26.19 -4.46
CA SER A 125 13.39 -27.01 -5.67
C SER A 125 12.04 -27.26 -6.34
N ALA A 126 11.60 -28.51 -6.45
CA ALA A 126 10.36 -28.92 -7.10
C ALA A 126 9.08 -28.44 -6.41
N GLU A 127 9.15 -27.77 -5.24
CA GLU A 127 8.02 -27.04 -4.67
C GLU A 127 7.64 -25.81 -5.50
N HIS A 128 8.57 -25.28 -6.31
CA HIS A 128 8.25 -24.28 -7.31
C HIS A 128 7.34 -24.90 -8.36
N LEU A 129 6.27 -24.20 -8.73
CA LEU A 129 5.38 -24.69 -9.78
C LEU A 129 6.12 -24.78 -11.12
N VAL A 130 6.87 -23.74 -11.45
CA VAL A 130 7.58 -23.61 -12.73
C VAL A 130 8.86 -24.45 -12.73
N ALA A 131 9.01 -25.33 -13.72
CA ALA A 131 10.11 -26.29 -13.81
C ALA A 131 11.49 -25.63 -13.92
N ALA A 132 11.58 -24.48 -14.59
CA ALA A 132 12.81 -23.68 -14.68
C ALA A 132 13.38 -23.28 -13.31
N LEU A 133 12.54 -23.28 -12.27
CA LEU A 133 12.91 -22.93 -10.89
C LEU A 133 13.31 -24.13 -10.03
N HIS A 134 13.20 -25.37 -10.52
CA HIS A 134 13.52 -26.57 -9.71
C HIS A 134 15.00 -26.65 -9.29
N GLY A 135 15.86 -25.91 -9.98
CA GLY A 135 17.26 -25.73 -9.63
C GLY A 135 17.53 -24.80 -8.43
N TRP A 136 16.49 -24.19 -7.85
CA TRP A 136 16.61 -23.10 -6.88
C TRP A 136 16.03 -23.42 -5.51
N VAL A 137 16.46 -22.67 -4.52
CA VAL A 137 15.81 -22.53 -3.22
C VAL A 137 15.70 -21.04 -2.93
N CYS A 138 14.50 -20.60 -2.56
CA CYS A 138 14.17 -19.20 -2.33
C CYS A 138 13.72 -19.01 -0.88
N TYR A 139 14.26 -17.98 -0.23
CA TYR A 139 13.93 -17.59 1.14
C TYR A 139 13.41 -16.15 1.11
N CYS A 140 12.15 -15.96 1.46
CA CYS A 140 11.48 -14.66 1.37
C CYS A 140 10.96 -14.21 2.73
N ALA A 141 11.06 -12.92 3.02
CA ALA A 141 10.33 -12.28 4.12
C ALA A 141 9.65 -10.99 3.64
N PRO A 142 8.37 -10.78 4.00
CA PRO A 142 7.69 -9.52 3.72
C PRO A 142 8.34 -8.37 4.49
N ILE A 143 8.31 -7.18 3.89
CA ILE A 143 8.74 -5.92 4.50
C ILE A 143 7.48 -5.06 4.71
N HIS A 144 7.31 -4.51 5.90
CA HIS A 144 6.18 -3.66 6.26
C HIS A 144 6.60 -2.22 6.55
N ASP A 145 5.68 -1.29 6.36
CA ASP A 145 5.77 0.06 6.90
C ASP A 145 5.49 0.05 8.42
N PRO A 146 5.80 1.13 9.15
CA PRO A 146 5.52 1.24 10.58
C PRO A 146 4.04 1.12 10.96
N ARG A 147 3.13 1.27 9.99
CA ARG A 147 1.67 1.12 10.16
C ARG A 147 1.21 -0.32 9.88
N GLY A 148 2.12 -1.24 9.61
CA GLY A 148 1.84 -2.65 9.35
C GLY A 148 1.41 -2.96 7.91
N ARG A 149 1.42 -1.98 6.99
CA ARG A 149 1.15 -2.24 5.58
C ARG A 149 2.38 -2.87 4.93
N ARG A 150 2.20 -3.98 4.21
CA ARG A 150 3.30 -4.62 3.47
C ARG A 150 3.68 -3.75 2.28
N LEU A 151 4.95 -3.36 2.20
CA LEU A 151 5.53 -2.57 1.10
C LEU A 151 6.15 -3.44 -0.01
N GLY A 152 6.45 -4.70 0.31
CA GLY A 152 7.09 -5.64 -0.62
C GLY A 152 7.65 -6.87 0.08
N VAL A 153 8.55 -7.58 -0.60
CA VAL A 153 9.24 -8.77 -0.08
C VAL A 153 10.74 -8.65 -0.34
N LEU A 154 11.55 -8.99 0.67
CA LEU A 154 12.97 -9.30 0.52
C LEU A 154 13.11 -10.78 0.17
N ASP A 155 13.75 -11.06 -0.95
CA ASP A 155 14.15 -12.40 -1.36
C ASP A 155 15.67 -12.57 -1.24
N LEU A 156 16.07 -13.77 -0.80
CA LEU A 156 17.41 -14.29 -0.94
C LEU A 156 17.33 -15.70 -1.52
N SER A 157 17.89 -15.89 -2.72
CA SER A 157 17.80 -17.13 -3.48
C SER A 157 19.16 -17.71 -3.82
N THR A 158 19.28 -19.03 -3.81
CA THR A 158 20.47 -19.75 -4.27
C THR A 158 20.08 -21.05 -4.97
N VAL A 159 21.08 -21.83 -5.38
CA VAL A 159 20.87 -23.18 -5.92
C VAL A 159 20.55 -24.15 -4.78
N TRP A 160 19.64 -25.11 -5.01
CA TRP A 160 19.14 -25.99 -3.94
C TRP A 160 20.24 -26.76 -3.20
N ASN A 161 21.36 -27.09 -3.87
CA ASN A 161 22.50 -27.79 -3.28
C ASN A 161 23.39 -26.90 -2.40
N ARG A 162 23.08 -25.60 -2.31
CA ARG A 162 23.69 -24.62 -1.39
C ARG A 162 22.69 -24.10 -0.36
N ALA A 163 21.54 -24.76 -0.22
CA ALA A 163 20.58 -24.45 0.83
C ALA A 163 21.27 -24.43 2.20
N HIS A 164 20.99 -23.40 3.00
CA HIS A 164 21.63 -23.21 4.29
C HIS A 164 20.57 -23.05 5.40
N PRO A 165 20.69 -23.75 6.55
CA PRO A 165 19.69 -23.67 7.62
C PRO A 165 19.46 -22.26 8.17
N LEU A 166 20.50 -21.42 8.14
CA LEU A 166 20.43 -20.03 8.62
C LEU A 166 19.90 -19.03 7.57
N ALA A 167 19.66 -19.43 6.32
CA ALA A 167 19.27 -18.49 5.27
C ALA A 167 17.96 -17.76 5.60
N MET A 168 16.93 -18.47 6.07
CA MET A 168 15.67 -17.85 6.48
C MET A 168 15.84 -16.91 7.68
N SER A 169 16.66 -17.26 8.68
CA SER A 169 16.94 -16.34 9.79
C SER A 169 17.63 -15.06 9.31
N THR A 170 18.58 -15.17 8.37
CA THR A 170 19.26 -14.02 7.76
C THR A 170 18.27 -13.12 7.03
N VAL A 171 17.39 -13.68 6.19
CA VAL A 171 16.37 -12.90 5.46
C VAL A 171 15.42 -12.19 6.41
N ARG A 172 14.96 -12.86 7.48
CA ARG A 172 14.12 -12.23 8.50
C ARG A 172 14.84 -11.07 9.19
N THR A 173 16.08 -11.26 9.61
CA THR A 173 16.87 -10.20 10.27
C THR A 173 17.10 -9.01 9.34
N LEU A 174 17.42 -9.26 8.06
CA LEU A 174 17.59 -8.19 7.07
C LEU A 174 16.28 -7.45 6.80
N ALA A 175 15.15 -8.15 6.66
CA ALA A 175 13.84 -7.53 6.51
C ALA A 175 13.50 -6.65 7.74
N THR A 176 13.68 -7.16 8.96
CA THR A 176 13.50 -6.36 10.18
C THR A 176 14.45 -5.16 10.25
N THR A 177 15.67 -5.28 9.74
CA THR A 177 16.63 -4.17 9.67
C THR A 177 16.16 -3.10 8.67
N ILE A 178 15.60 -3.51 7.52
CA ILE A 178 14.95 -2.61 6.58
C ILE A 178 13.77 -1.90 7.25
N GLU A 179 12.89 -2.64 7.92
CA GLU A 179 11.73 -2.09 8.66
C GLU A 179 12.15 -1.10 9.75
N THR A 180 13.22 -1.41 10.50
CA THR A 180 13.77 -0.51 11.52
C THR A 180 14.29 0.79 10.90
N ARG A 181 14.97 0.70 9.75
CA ARG A 181 15.46 1.88 9.01
C ARG A 181 14.31 2.66 8.36
N LEU A 182 13.25 1.98 7.91
CA LEU A 182 12.01 2.63 7.47
C LEU A 182 11.40 3.45 8.61
N ALA A 183 11.31 2.88 9.82
CA ALA A 183 10.82 3.60 11.00
C ALA A 183 11.70 4.78 11.42
N GLY A 184 13.02 4.70 11.20
CA GLY A 184 13.96 5.79 11.51
C GLY A 184 14.12 6.86 10.41
N SER A 185 13.69 6.57 9.18
CA SER A 185 13.71 7.50 8.03
C SER A 185 12.35 8.12 7.73
N MET A 186 11.26 7.49 8.16
CA MET A 186 10.02 8.20 8.45
C MET A 186 10.26 9.09 9.67
N PRO A 187 9.64 10.28 9.75
CA PRO A 187 9.53 10.96 11.04
C PRO A 187 8.99 9.91 12.02
N THR A 188 9.76 9.60 13.08
CA THR A 188 9.26 8.88 14.28
C THR A 188 7.81 9.26 14.45
N ALA A 189 6.86 8.31 14.43
CA ALA A 189 5.41 8.55 14.53
C ALA A 189 5.18 9.90 15.19
N ALA A 190 4.93 10.93 14.36
CA ALA A 190 5.26 12.31 14.73
C ALA A 190 4.64 12.55 16.10
N ALA A 191 5.47 12.89 17.10
CA ALA A 191 4.94 13.26 18.41
C ALA A 191 3.82 14.27 18.14
N GLY A 192 2.58 13.89 18.44
CA GLY A 192 1.43 14.49 17.76
C GLY A 192 0.27 13.55 17.46
N ILE A 193 -0.68 14.10 16.72
CA ILE A 193 -1.95 13.48 16.40
C ILE A 193 -1.92 12.98 14.97
N GLU A 194 -2.34 11.74 14.75
CA GLU A 194 -2.63 11.19 13.43
C GLU A 194 -4.12 10.95 13.29
N LEU A 195 -4.70 11.47 12.21
CA LEU A 195 -6.11 11.36 11.87
C LEU A 195 -6.24 10.62 10.52
N ASN A 196 -6.86 9.45 10.54
CA ASN A 196 -7.37 8.81 9.33
C ASN A 196 -8.87 9.08 9.27
N CYS A 197 -9.34 9.67 8.17
CA CYS A 197 -10.73 10.07 8.01
C CYS A 197 -11.28 9.79 6.60
N LEU A 198 -10.49 9.21 5.69
CA LEU A 198 -10.95 8.73 4.38
C LEU A 198 -11.32 7.24 4.45
N GLY A 199 -12.60 6.92 4.36
CA GLY A 199 -13.13 5.58 4.58
C GLY A 199 -13.41 5.33 6.06
N THR A 200 -12.48 4.71 6.79
CA THR A 200 -12.60 4.49 8.24
C THR A 200 -12.05 5.67 9.03
N ALA A 201 -12.68 5.94 10.18
CA ALA A 201 -12.34 7.08 11.01
C ALA A 201 -11.56 6.61 12.25
N GLU A 202 -10.27 6.94 12.30
CA GLU A 202 -9.35 6.53 13.37
C GLU A 202 -8.48 7.71 13.80
N VAL A 203 -8.26 7.83 15.11
CA VAL A 203 -7.32 8.81 15.66
C VAL A 203 -6.33 8.10 16.55
N SER A 204 -5.05 8.40 16.35
CA SER A 204 -3.99 8.00 17.25
C SER A 204 -3.21 9.23 17.72
N ARG A 205 -2.62 9.09 18.89
CA ARG A 205 -1.72 10.06 19.49
C ARG A 205 -0.45 9.35 19.87
N ASP A 206 0.69 9.82 19.37
CA ASP A 206 1.99 9.22 19.64
C ASP A 206 1.98 7.69 19.37
N GLY A 207 1.27 7.29 18.30
CA GLY A 207 1.07 5.89 17.89
C GLY A 207 0.01 5.09 18.67
N GLN A 208 -0.60 5.65 19.73
CA GLN A 208 -1.62 4.97 20.53
C GLN A 208 -3.05 5.42 20.15
N PRO A 209 -4.03 4.51 20.06
CA PRO A 209 -5.41 4.87 19.76
C PRO A 209 -5.97 5.89 20.76
N ALA A 210 -6.51 7.00 20.26
CA ALA A 210 -7.14 8.04 21.06
C ALA A 210 -8.66 7.90 21.01
N ARG A 211 -9.32 7.85 22.18
CA ARG A 211 -10.79 7.82 22.25
C ARG A 211 -11.35 9.22 22.04
N ILE A 212 -11.86 9.48 20.83
CA ILE A 212 -12.50 10.75 20.45
C ILE A 212 -13.96 10.49 20.08
N ARG A 213 -14.88 11.33 20.56
CA ARG A 213 -16.31 11.22 20.22
C ARG A 213 -16.56 11.62 18.76
N PRO A 214 -17.63 11.12 18.09
CA PRO A 214 -17.92 11.47 16.70
C PRO A 214 -17.94 12.98 16.43
N ARG A 215 -18.58 13.77 17.31
CA ARG A 215 -18.62 15.24 17.18
C ARG A 215 -17.24 15.89 17.25
N GLN A 216 -16.36 15.36 18.09
CA GLN A 216 -15.01 15.89 18.29
C GLN A 216 -14.11 15.50 17.11
N LEU A 217 -14.35 14.34 16.51
CA LEU A 217 -13.69 13.89 15.30
C LEU A 217 -14.03 14.79 14.10
N GLU A 218 -15.30 15.18 13.97
CA GLU A 218 -15.73 16.16 12.97
C GLU A 218 -15.05 17.52 13.18
N ILE A 219 -14.98 18.01 14.43
CA ILE A 219 -14.26 19.25 14.75
C ILE A 219 -12.79 19.14 14.33
N LEU A 220 -12.09 18.07 14.77
CA LEU A 220 -10.68 17.87 14.47
C LEU A 220 -10.42 17.83 12.96
N THR A 221 -11.28 17.13 12.21
CA THR A 221 -11.21 17.01 10.75
C THR A 221 -11.39 18.36 10.06
N LEU A 222 -12.39 19.15 10.47
CA LEU A 222 -12.61 20.49 9.94
C LEU A 222 -11.43 21.42 10.20
N LEU A 223 -10.88 21.38 11.42
CA LEU A 223 -9.71 22.21 11.78
C LEU A 223 -8.44 21.79 11.04
N ALA A 224 -8.28 20.51 10.70
CA ALA A 224 -7.17 20.03 9.88
C ALA A 224 -7.28 20.50 8.42
N LEU A 225 -8.48 20.41 7.83
CA LEU A 225 -8.73 20.77 6.43
C LEU A 225 -8.79 22.28 6.19
N ASP A 226 -9.11 23.09 7.21
CA ASP A 226 -9.07 24.56 7.12
C ASP A 226 -8.05 25.16 8.10
N PRO A 227 -6.78 25.31 7.70
CA PRO A 227 -5.72 25.86 8.55
C PRO A 227 -5.93 27.33 8.92
N LYS A 228 -6.80 28.07 8.20
CA LYS A 228 -7.19 29.44 8.61
C LYS A 228 -8.12 29.41 9.82
N GLY A 229 -8.72 28.26 10.12
CA GLY A 229 -9.57 28.00 11.27
C GLY A 229 -10.91 28.70 11.25
N PHE A 230 -11.64 28.53 12.35
CA PHE A 230 -13.05 28.89 12.44
C PHE A 230 -13.30 29.90 13.55
N THR A 231 -14.18 30.87 13.29
CA THR A 231 -14.86 31.58 14.37
C THR A 231 -15.84 30.63 15.06
N PRO A 232 -16.24 30.89 16.32
CA PRO A 232 -17.21 30.04 17.01
C PRO A 232 -18.51 29.85 16.23
N ASP A 233 -19.05 30.91 15.60
CA ASP A 233 -20.27 30.82 14.80
C ASP A 233 -20.05 29.97 13.53
N ARG A 234 -18.97 30.21 12.78
CA ARG A 234 -18.67 29.41 11.57
C ARG A 234 -18.48 27.94 11.88
N LEU A 235 -17.83 27.61 13.01
CA LEU A 235 -17.67 26.22 13.43
C LEU A 235 -19.02 25.60 13.84
N ARG A 236 -19.87 26.35 14.56
CA ARG A 236 -21.22 25.90 14.91
C ARG A 236 -22.01 25.58 13.65
N ASP A 237 -22.02 26.48 12.68
CA ASP A 237 -22.79 26.34 11.45
C ASP A 237 -22.28 25.13 10.63
N ALA A 238 -20.95 24.95 10.56
CA ALA A 238 -20.33 23.80 9.90
C ALA A 238 -20.66 22.45 10.58
N LEU A 239 -20.93 22.43 11.89
CA LEU A 239 -21.22 21.19 12.62
C LEU A 239 -22.72 20.87 12.68
N TYR A 240 -23.54 21.89 12.86
CA TYR A 240 -24.95 21.75 13.25
C TYR A 240 -25.92 22.26 12.18
N GLY A 241 -25.48 23.13 11.27
CA GLY A 241 -26.35 23.85 10.33
C GLY A 241 -27.35 24.73 11.09
N ASP A 242 -28.61 24.69 10.68
CA ASP A 242 -29.69 25.48 11.29
C ASP A 242 -30.17 24.94 12.66
N ARG A 243 -29.57 23.84 13.15
CA ARG A 243 -29.97 23.25 14.43
C ARG A 243 -29.60 24.20 15.58
N PRO A 244 -30.55 24.51 16.50
CA PRO A 244 -30.30 25.41 17.61
C PRO A 244 -29.39 24.75 18.65
N VAL A 245 -28.11 25.09 18.64
CA VAL A 245 -27.12 24.61 19.61
C VAL A 245 -26.50 25.78 20.36
N SER A 246 -26.48 25.68 21.70
CA SER A 246 -25.93 26.73 22.55
C SER A 246 -24.42 26.91 22.32
N ALA A 247 -23.92 28.14 22.47
CA ALA A 247 -22.48 28.42 22.44
C ALA A 247 -21.71 27.66 23.56
N ALA A 248 -22.38 27.35 24.68
CA ALA A 248 -21.79 26.57 25.76
C ALA A 248 -21.54 25.12 25.34
N THR A 249 -22.45 24.51 24.60
CA THR A 249 -22.31 23.14 24.08
C THR A 249 -21.12 23.02 23.13
N LEU A 250 -20.98 23.95 22.17
CA LEU A 250 -19.82 23.96 21.26
C LEU A 250 -18.50 24.13 22.04
N LYS A 251 -18.46 25.08 22.99
CA LYS A 251 -17.27 25.29 23.83
C LYS A 251 -16.90 24.04 24.63
N ALA A 252 -17.88 23.31 25.14
CA ALA A 252 -17.66 22.05 25.86
C ALA A 252 -17.04 20.98 24.94
N GLU A 253 -17.55 20.81 23.72
CA GLU A 253 -16.98 19.85 22.75
C GLU A 253 -15.54 20.20 22.36
N VAL A 254 -15.27 21.48 22.09
CA VAL A 254 -13.89 21.93 21.79
C VAL A 254 -12.98 21.76 23.01
N SER A 255 -13.48 22.01 24.22
CA SER A 255 -12.70 21.81 25.44
C SER A 255 -12.34 20.35 25.66
N HIS A 256 -13.29 19.43 25.47
CA HIS A 256 -13.04 17.99 25.57
C HIS A 256 -12.07 17.50 24.49
N LEU A 257 -12.25 17.95 23.24
CA LEU A 257 -11.30 17.64 22.16
C LEU A 257 -9.90 18.13 22.52
N ARG A 258 -9.76 19.37 22.98
CA ARG A 258 -8.49 19.95 23.40
C ARG A 258 -7.82 19.10 24.48
N SER A 259 -8.57 18.65 25.49
CA SER A 259 -8.02 17.73 26.50
C SER A 259 -7.62 16.38 25.90
N GLY A 260 -8.43 15.81 25.01
CA GLY A 260 -8.19 14.51 24.36
C GLY A 260 -6.93 14.48 23.49
N ILE A 261 -6.64 15.58 22.78
CA ILE A 261 -5.44 15.69 21.93
C ILE A 261 -4.24 16.32 22.63
N GLY A 262 -4.34 16.60 23.94
CA GLY A 262 -3.23 17.15 24.73
C GLY A 262 -2.97 18.65 24.56
N GLY A 263 -3.96 19.42 24.10
CA GLY A 263 -3.86 20.87 23.92
C GLY A 263 -4.07 21.30 22.47
N GLY A 264 -3.40 22.37 22.06
CA GLY A 264 -3.23 22.68 20.63
C GLY A 264 -4.45 23.23 19.89
N ILE A 265 -5.49 23.71 20.57
CA ILE A 265 -6.59 24.45 19.95
C ILE A 265 -6.74 25.82 20.60
N THR A 266 -6.58 26.88 19.81
CA THR A 266 -6.71 28.29 20.23
C THR A 266 -8.15 28.67 20.64
N ASN A 267 -8.32 29.73 21.44
CA ASN A 267 -9.63 30.04 22.08
C ASN A 267 -10.53 31.03 21.33
N ARG A 268 -9.97 32.02 20.61
CA ARG A 268 -10.75 33.09 19.94
C ARG A 268 -11.24 32.68 18.55
N ARG A 269 -10.32 32.11 17.80
CA ARG A 269 -10.54 31.44 16.53
C ARG A 269 -10.01 30.04 16.75
N TYR A 270 -10.81 29.02 16.47
CA TYR A 270 -10.39 27.63 16.63
C TYR A 270 -9.48 27.28 15.46
N THR A 271 -8.19 27.13 15.74
CA THR A 271 -7.14 26.63 14.84
C THR A 271 -6.30 25.62 15.61
N LEU A 272 -5.76 24.63 14.90
CA LEU A 272 -4.72 23.78 15.43
C LEU A 272 -3.43 24.60 15.62
N SER A 273 -2.82 24.54 16.80
CA SER A 273 -1.58 25.27 17.10
C SER A 273 -0.37 24.69 16.38
N SER A 274 -0.44 23.41 16.01
CA SER A 274 0.53 22.71 15.18
C SER A 274 -0.22 21.86 14.16
N PRO A 275 0.30 21.69 12.93
CA PRO A 275 -0.24 20.73 11.97
C PRO A 275 -0.29 19.32 12.58
N ILE A 276 -1.33 18.57 12.24
CA ILE A 276 -1.47 17.15 12.58
C ILE A 276 -1.29 16.33 11.31
N ALA A 277 -0.89 15.06 11.44
CA ALA A 277 -0.92 14.16 10.29
C ALA A 277 -2.37 13.80 9.98
N CYS A 278 -2.83 14.05 8.74
CA CYS A 278 -4.20 13.79 8.34
C CYS A 278 -4.24 13.31 6.89
N ASP A 279 -4.83 12.13 6.66
CA ASP A 279 -4.90 11.54 5.32
C ASP A 279 -5.68 12.40 4.32
N ALA A 280 -6.71 13.13 4.77
CA ALA A 280 -7.46 14.06 3.93
C ALA A 280 -6.67 15.34 3.58
N THR A 281 -5.79 15.84 4.47
CA THR A 281 -4.91 16.97 4.12
C THR A 281 -3.79 16.55 3.17
N ASP A 282 -3.27 15.34 3.34
CA ASP A 282 -2.27 14.76 2.44
C ASP A 282 -2.89 14.53 1.04
N LEU A 283 -4.14 14.06 0.99
CA LEU A 283 -4.90 13.92 -0.25
C LEU A 283 -5.07 15.27 -0.97
N GLN A 284 -5.51 16.31 -0.25
CA GLN A 284 -5.66 17.65 -0.82
C GLN A 284 -4.33 18.16 -1.37
N THR A 285 -3.23 17.98 -0.62
CA THR A 285 -1.90 18.40 -1.05
C THR A 285 -1.45 17.70 -2.33
N ALA A 286 -1.74 16.39 -2.46
CA ALA A 286 -1.44 15.63 -3.68
C ALA A 286 -2.27 16.12 -4.88
N LEU A 287 -3.55 16.42 -4.67
CA LEU A 287 -4.43 16.97 -5.71
C LEU A 287 -3.95 18.36 -6.17
N ASP A 288 -3.60 19.24 -5.23
CA ASP A 288 -3.09 20.58 -5.52
C ASP A 288 -1.77 20.53 -6.31
N ALA A 289 -0.95 19.49 -6.08
CA ALA A 289 0.28 19.22 -6.81
C ALA A 289 0.08 18.49 -8.15
N GLY A 290 -1.14 18.05 -8.48
CA GLY A 290 -1.43 17.24 -9.67
C GLY A 290 -0.95 15.79 -9.59
N ASP A 291 -0.52 15.32 -8.41
CA ASP A 291 -0.07 13.93 -8.19
C ASP A 291 -1.29 12.99 -8.02
N THR A 292 -1.88 12.63 -9.15
CA THR A 292 -3.05 11.74 -9.21
C THR A 292 -2.74 10.36 -8.62
N ALA A 293 -1.52 9.85 -8.81
CA ALA A 293 -1.14 8.53 -8.30
C ALA A 293 -1.14 8.48 -6.78
N THR A 294 -0.61 9.52 -6.12
CA THR A 294 -0.68 9.64 -4.66
C THR A 294 -2.11 9.92 -4.18
N ALA A 295 -2.85 10.80 -4.86
CA ALA A 295 -4.23 11.11 -4.49
C ALA A 295 -5.12 9.84 -4.48
N VAL A 296 -5.07 9.04 -5.55
CA VAL A 296 -5.84 7.78 -5.64
C VAL A 296 -5.40 6.76 -4.59
N ARG A 297 -4.10 6.69 -4.26
CA ARG A 297 -3.59 5.79 -3.21
C ARG A 297 -4.06 6.19 -1.80
N LEU A 298 -4.22 7.48 -1.54
CA LEU A 298 -4.68 8.00 -0.25
C LEU A 298 -6.20 7.92 -0.09
N TYR A 299 -6.95 8.01 -1.19
CA TYR A 299 -8.40 7.92 -1.18
C TYR A 299 -8.89 6.48 -0.94
N ARG A 300 -9.10 6.13 0.33
CA ARG A 300 -9.60 4.81 0.78
C ARG A 300 -11.12 4.74 0.94
N GLY A 301 -11.82 5.80 0.55
CA GLY A 301 -13.27 5.96 0.68
C GLY A 301 -13.68 7.39 1.05
N PRO A 302 -14.99 7.65 1.17
CA PRO A 302 -15.52 8.97 1.49
C PRO A 302 -14.99 9.52 2.82
N LEU A 303 -14.86 10.85 2.91
CA LEU A 303 -14.48 11.53 4.16
C LEU A 303 -15.55 11.34 5.24
N LEU A 304 -15.21 10.69 6.35
CA LEU A 304 -16.09 10.40 7.49
C LEU A 304 -17.51 9.99 7.06
N PRO A 305 -17.71 8.84 6.38
CA PRO A 305 -18.92 8.53 5.62
C PRO A 305 -20.22 8.67 6.43
N GLU A 306 -20.19 8.29 7.71
CA GLU A 306 -21.35 8.35 8.62
C GLU A 306 -21.68 9.76 9.15
N SER A 307 -20.81 10.75 8.95
CA SER A 307 -21.05 12.11 9.44
C SER A 307 -22.09 12.83 8.57
N CYS A 308 -23.04 13.48 9.25
CA CYS A 308 -24.02 14.38 8.65
C CYS A 308 -23.75 15.86 9.00
N ALA A 309 -22.55 16.19 9.49
CA ALA A 309 -22.18 17.58 9.76
C ALA A 309 -22.04 18.34 8.43
N PRO A 310 -22.70 19.49 8.23
CA PRO A 310 -22.71 20.20 6.94
C PRO A 310 -21.33 20.47 6.35
N GLY A 311 -20.38 20.91 7.19
CA GLY A 311 -19.01 21.18 6.77
C GLY A 311 -18.25 19.91 6.35
N ILE A 312 -18.51 18.78 7.00
CA ILE A 312 -17.91 17.49 6.62
C ILE A 312 -18.50 17.00 5.30
N VAL A 313 -19.81 17.09 5.12
CA VAL A 313 -20.48 16.74 3.86
C VAL A 313 -19.95 17.61 2.71
N GLN A 314 -19.77 18.91 2.94
CA GLN A 314 -19.19 19.82 1.96
C GLN A 314 -17.75 19.40 1.58
N TRP A 315 -16.90 19.12 2.56
CA TRP A 315 -15.53 18.66 2.31
C TRP A 315 -15.48 17.29 1.64
N ARG A 316 -16.35 16.36 2.04
CA ARG A 316 -16.49 15.05 1.41
C ARG A 316 -16.78 15.20 -0.08
N HIS A 317 -17.79 15.99 -0.42
CA HIS A 317 -18.16 16.26 -1.81
C HIS A 317 -17.02 16.93 -2.59
N HIS A 318 -16.35 17.91 -1.98
CA HIS A 318 -15.22 18.58 -2.60
C HIS A 318 -14.08 17.62 -2.95
N LEU A 319 -13.67 16.78 -1.99
CA LEU A 319 -12.61 15.79 -2.21
C LEU A 319 -13.03 14.73 -3.23
N GLU A 320 -14.25 14.21 -3.13
CA GLU A 320 -14.80 13.23 -4.08
C GLU A 320 -14.75 13.75 -5.52
N VAL A 321 -15.25 14.96 -5.76
CA VAL A 321 -15.23 15.60 -7.09
C VAL A 321 -13.80 15.83 -7.56
N SER A 322 -12.90 16.24 -6.67
CA SER A 322 -11.51 16.56 -7.02
C SER A 322 -10.73 15.30 -7.42
N VAL A 323 -10.83 14.21 -6.64
CA VAL A 323 -10.21 12.92 -6.97
C VAL A 323 -10.81 12.36 -8.25
N ARG A 324 -12.13 12.36 -8.38
CA ARG A 324 -12.82 11.91 -9.61
C ARG A 324 -12.32 12.65 -10.84
N THR A 325 -12.18 13.96 -10.76
CA THR A 325 -11.73 14.80 -11.87
C THR A 325 -10.28 14.47 -12.25
N ALA A 326 -9.39 14.33 -11.26
CA ALA A 326 -8.00 13.92 -11.49
C ALA A 326 -7.92 12.53 -12.15
N VAL A 327 -8.73 11.58 -11.69
CA VAL A 327 -8.82 10.22 -12.26
C VAL A 327 -9.28 10.26 -13.71
N LEU A 328 -10.34 11.00 -14.04
CA LEU A 328 -10.87 11.09 -15.40
C LEU A 328 -9.96 11.85 -16.37
N ALA A 329 -9.05 12.68 -15.85
CA ALA A 329 -8.04 13.38 -16.63
C ALA A 329 -6.75 12.54 -16.83
N SER A 330 -6.63 11.41 -16.15
CA SER A 330 -5.42 10.57 -16.17
C SER A 330 -5.50 9.48 -17.22
N ASP A 331 -4.43 9.28 -17.99
CA ASP A 331 -4.33 8.18 -18.97
C ASP A 331 -3.93 6.82 -18.35
N CYS A 332 -3.83 6.72 -17.03
CA CYS A 332 -3.50 5.49 -16.32
C CYS A 332 -4.76 4.71 -15.89
N ALA A 333 -4.97 3.52 -16.45
CA ALA A 333 -6.12 2.66 -16.12
C ALA A 333 -6.20 2.30 -14.63
N ASP A 334 -5.05 2.16 -13.95
CA ASP A 334 -4.99 1.80 -12.52
C ASP A 334 -5.61 2.87 -11.63
N HIS A 335 -5.52 4.15 -12.03
CA HIS A 335 -6.15 5.23 -11.28
C HIS A 335 -7.67 5.08 -11.28
N ALA A 336 -8.26 4.80 -12.46
CA ALA A 336 -9.68 4.58 -12.61
C ALA A 336 -10.17 3.29 -11.92
N LEU A 337 -9.39 2.20 -12.02
CA LEU A 337 -9.73 0.93 -11.36
C LEU A 337 -9.74 1.04 -9.84
N ARG A 338 -8.72 1.70 -9.25
CA ARG A 338 -8.61 1.89 -7.80
C ARG A 338 -9.68 2.83 -7.27
N TYR A 339 -9.87 4.00 -7.88
CA TYR A 339 -10.95 4.90 -7.46
C TYR A 339 -12.34 4.24 -7.60
N GLY A 340 -12.54 3.46 -8.67
CA GLY A 340 -13.76 2.70 -8.90
C GLY A 340 -14.07 1.61 -7.86
N GLU A 341 -13.14 1.23 -6.98
CA GLU A 341 -13.43 0.37 -5.82
C GLU A 341 -14.31 1.07 -4.78
N HIS A 342 -14.20 2.39 -4.70
CA HIS A 342 -14.93 3.23 -3.75
C HIS A 342 -16.09 4.00 -4.40
N ALA A 343 -16.10 4.09 -5.73
CA ALA A 343 -17.13 4.76 -6.53
C ALA A 343 -17.91 3.75 -7.40
N LEU A 344 -18.55 2.77 -6.75
CA LEU A 344 -19.20 1.65 -7.46
C LEU A 344 -20.27 2.12 -8.46
N HIS A 345 -20.98 3.21 -8.17
CA HIS A 345 -22.04 3.75 -9.03
C HIS A 345 -21.54 4.77 -10.06
N ASP A 346 -20.22 5.02 -10.16
CA ASP A 346 -19.68 5.97 -11.14
C ASP A 346 -19.42 5.30 -12.50
N ALA A 347 -20.49 5.20 -13.31
CA ALA A 347 -20.42 4.65 -14.65
C ALA A 347 -19.36 5.33 -15.54
N THR A 348 -19.10 6.63 -15.33
CA THR A 348 -18.12 7.37 -16.16
C THR A 348 -16.70 6.88 -15.87
N VAL A 349 -16.37 6.66 -14.60
CA VAL A 349 -15.06 6.13 -14.19
C VAL A 349 -14.85 4.71 -14.71
N HIS A 350 -15.85 3.84 -14.58
CA HIS A 350 -15.73 2.45 -15.06
C HIS A 350 -15.61 2.38 -16.59
N GLN A 351 -16.35 3.23 -17.30
CA GLN A 351 -16.21 3.36 -18.75
C GLN A 351 -14.84 3.91 -19.14
N HIS A 352 -14.31 4.88 -18.39
CA HIS A 352 -12.98 5.40 -18.62
C HIS A 352 -11.89 4.34 -18.42
N ALA A 353 -11.98 3.52 -17.36
CA ALA A 353 -11.09 2.39 -17.16
C ALA A 353 -11.12 1.43 -18.36
N LEU A 354 -12.32 1.07 -18.86
CA LEU A 354 -12.45 0.21 -20.05
C LEU A 354 -11.87 0.81 -21.33
N ARG A 355 -11.86 2.14 -21.48
CA ARG A 355 -11.23 2.80 -22.63
C ARG A 355 -9.71 2.73 -22.57
N LEU A 356 -9.12 2.78 -21.38
CA LEU A 356 -7.68 2.76 -21.17
C LEU A 356 -7.07 1.34 -21.20
N LEU A 357 -7.85 0.32 -20.84
CA LEU A 357 -7.39 -1.08 -20.79
C LEU A 357 -7.28 -1.70 -22.21
N ALA A 358 -6.15 -2.32 -22.50
CA ALA A 358 -5.93 -3.07 -23.74
C ALA A 358 -6.93 -4.25 -23.89
N PRO A 359 -7.36 -4.64 -25.10
CA PRO A 359 -8.43 -5.63 -25.32
C PRO A 359 -8.24 -6.99 -24.61
N ASP A 360 -6.99 -7.40 -24.41
CA ASP A 360 -6.57 -8.66 -23.76
C ASP A 360 -6.34 -8.54 -22.25
N ASP A 361 -6.49 -7.34 -21.66
CA ASP A 361 -6.30 -7.14 -20.24
C ASP A 361 -7.45 -7.77 -19.42
N ALA A 362 -7.11 -8.76 -18.59
CA ALA A 362 -8.07 -9.48 -17.75
C ALA A 362 -8.89 -8.57 -16.81
N ARG A 363 -8.35 -7.40 -16.43
CA ARG A 363 -9.04 -6.44 -15.55
C ARG A 363 -10.25 -5.78 -16.22
N ARG A 364 -10.38 -5.88 -17.55
CA ARG A 364 -11.58 -5.44 -18.28
C ARG A 364 -12.85 -6.11 -17.76
N GLY A 365 -12.78 -7.37 -17.34
CA GLY A 365 -13.93 -8.06 -16.74
C GLY A 365 -14.44 -7.38 -15.47
N VAL A 366 -13.53 -6.92 -14.61
CA VAL A 366 -13.87 -6.19 -13.38
C VAL A 366 -14.49 -4.84 -13.70
N ALA A 367 -13.88 -4.06 -14.60
CA ALA A 367 -14.41 -2.76 -14.99
C ALA A 367 -15.77 -2.86 -15.70
N ALA A 368 -15.98 -3.88 -16.54
CA ALA A 368 -17.25 -4.13 -17.20
C ALA A 368 -18.36 -4.53 -16.22
N ALA A 369 -18.06 -5.38 -15.25
CA ALA A 369 -19.02 -5.77 -14.21
C ALA A 369 -19.46 -4.54 -13.40
N ARG A 370 -18.51 -3.70 -12.96
CA ARG A 370 -18.83 -2.46 -12.22
C ARG A 370 -19.62 -1.46 -13.06
N LEU A 371 -19.26 -1.28 -14.34
CA LEU A 371 -20.02 -0.44 -15.27
C LEU A 371 -21.46 -0.94 -15.41
N HIS A 372 -21.66 -2.25 -15.54
CA HIS A 372 -22.98 -2.82 -15.65
C HIS A 372 -23.82 -2.56 -14.39
N SER A 373 -23.25 -2.79 -13.20
CA SER A 373 -23.91 -2.46 -11.94
C SER A 373 -24.27 -0.98 -11.83
N ALA A 374 -23.34 -0.07 -12.19
CA ALA A 374 -23.56 1.37 -12.14
C ALA A 374 -24.64 1.88 -13.11
N LEU A 375 -25.03 1.11 -14.12
CA LEU A 375 -26.08 1.45 -15.09
C LEU A 375 -27.46 0.88 -14.71
N LEU A 376 -27.53 -0.02 -13.72
CA LEU A 376 -28.77 -0.62 -13.24
C LEU A 376 -29.42 0.15 -12.09
N ASP A 377 -28.63 0.97 -11.38
CA ASP A 377 -29.09 1.93 -10.37
C ASP A 377 -29.43 3.29 -11.02
#